data_AF-A0A0Q8KZ26-F1
#
_entry.id   AF-A0A0Q8KZ26-F1
#
_cell.length_a   1.000
_cell.length_b   1.000
_cell.length_c   1.000
_cell.angle_alpha   90.00
_cell.angle_beta   90.00
_cell.angle_gamma   90.00
#
_symmetry.space_group_name_H-M   'P 1'
#
loop_
_entity.id
_entity.type
_entity.pdbx_description
1 polymer ?
#
loop_
_entity_poly.entity_id
_entity_poly.type
_entity_poly.pdbx_seq_one_letter_code
_entity_poly.pdbx_strand_id
1 'polypeptide(L)'
;MYKHNLAILNNRYGEFERRLFSILAKTGDRVLVLGPGADVQVANAVVDGLLEDKKVPGMNFDVKSHDAFGREIFSRSFPLTFTYWVTEKGADFIRRFSDGDDLA
;
A
#
# COMPACT_ATOMS: atom_id res chain seq x y z
N MET A 1 -19.60 -24.00 2.24
CA MET A 1 -18.27 -23.77 1.66
C MET A 1 -17.68 -22.52 2.31
N TYR A 2 -16.86 -22.68 3.36
CA TYR A 2 -16.39 -21.56 4.21
C TYR A 2 -14.85 -21.49 4.28
N LYS A 3 -14.15 -22.40 3.58
CA LYS A 3 -12.71 -22.69 3.82
C LYS A 3 -11.77 -22.16 2.73
N HIS A 4 -12.27 -21.76 1.56
CA HIS A 4 -11.39 -21.36 0.46
C HIS A 4 -11.03 -19.86 0.51
N ASN A 5 -11.98 -18.98 0.80
CA ASN A 5 -11.70 -17.53 0.95
C ASN A 5 -10.93 -17.20 2.24
N LEU A 6 -11.13 -17.97 3.32
CA LEU A 6 -10.28 -17.87 4.50
C LEU A 6 -8.83 -18.28 4.19
N ALA A 7 -8.54 -19.18 3.25
CA ALA A 7 -7.16 -19.60 2.97
C ALA A 7 -6.32 -18.53 2.27
N ILE A 8 -6.94 -17.70 1.42
CA ILE A 8 -6.29 -16.54 0.78
C ILE A 8 -6.16 -15.37 1.77
N LEU A 9 -7.16 -15.18 2.63
CA LEU A 9 -7.18 -14.11 3.62
C LEU A 9 -6.34 -14.41 4.88
N ASN A 10 -6.20 -15.66 5.33
CA ASN A 10 -5.62 -15.98 6.66
C ASN A 10 -4.12 -15.81 6.78
N ASN A 11 -3.38 -15.54 5.70
CA ASN A 11 -1.93 -15.35 5.83
C ASN A 11 -1.29 -14.41 4.82
N ARG A 12 -2.05 -13.85 3.87
CA ARG A 12 -1.48 -12.97 2.82
C ARG A 12 -1.70 -11.49 3.08
N TYR A 13 -2.90 -11.11 3.55
CA TYR A 13 -3.21 -9.72 3.87
C TYR A 13 -3.29 -9.48 5.37
N GLY A 14 -2.47 -8.55 5.85
CA GLY A 14 -2.40 -8.15 7.26
C GLY A 14 -3.61 -7.33 7.70
N GLU A 15 -3.67 -7.01 9.00
CA GLU A 15 -4.74 -6.18 9.56
C GLU A 15 -4.78 -4.78 8.92
N PHE A 16 -3.60 -4.22 8.61
CA PHE A 16 -3.50 -2.92 7.94
C PHE A 16 -4.18 -2.94 6.57
N GLU A 17 -3.85 -3.90 5.71
CA GLU A 17 -4.41 -4.02 4.37
C GLU A 17 -5.93 -4.25 4.42
N ARG A 18 -6.42 -5.06 5.37
CA ARG A 18 -7.87 -5.25 5.56
C ARG A 18 -8.59 -3.97 5.97
N ARG A 19 -7.99 -3.17 6.86
CA ARG A 19 -8.54 -1.85 7.24
C ARG A 19 -8.50 -0.89 6.05
N LEU A 20 -7.42 -0.89 5.28
CA LEU A 20 -7.28 -0.09 4.06
C LEU A 20 -8.39 -0.44 3.05
N PHE A 21 -8.61 -1.72 2.76
CA PHE A 21 -9.70 -2.16 1.87
C PHE A 21 -11.08 -1.79 2.41
N SER A 22 -11.31 -1.88 3.72
CA SER A 22 -12.57 -1.44 4.32
C SER A 22 -12.81 0.07 4.18
N ILE A 23 -11.77 0.89 4.32
CA ILE A 23 -11.86 2.35 4.11
C ILE A 23 -12.16 2.64 2.64
N LEU A 24 -11.41 2.00 1.73
CA LEU A 24 -11.60 2.14 0.28
C LEU A 24 -13.00 1.75 -0.17
N ALA A 25 -13.56 0.68 0.39
CA ALA A 25 -14.93 0.27 0.10
C ALA A 25 -15.96 1.32 0.52
N LYS A 26 -15.72 2.02 1.65
CA LYS A 26 -16.63 3.03 2.18
C LYS A 26 -16.55 4.35 1.42
N THR A 27 -15.34 4.77 1.04
CA THR A 27 -15.14 6.06 0.37
C THR A 27 -15.32 5.96 -1.14
N GLY A 28 -15.10 4.78 -1.72
CA GLY A 28 -15.10 4.58 -3.17
C GLY A 28 -13.88 5.22 -3.86
N ASP A 29 -12.88 5.65 -3.09
CA ASP A 29 -11.69 6.31 -3.62
C ASP A 29 -10.86 5.35 -4.47
N ARG A 30 -10.33 5.87 -5.58
CA ARG A 30 -9.42 5.13 -6.46
C ARG A 30 -7.96 5.50 -6.25
N VAL A 31 -7.69 6.49 -5.41
CA VAL A 31 -6.34 7.02 -5.17
C VAL A 31 -6.08 7.05 -3.67
N LEU A 32 -4.89 6.58 -3.29
CA LEU A 32 -4.43 6.44 -1.93
C LEU A 32 -3.10 7.16 -1.81
N VAL A 33 -2.94 7.95 -0.74
CA VAL A 33 -1.66 8.51 -0.36
C VAL A 33 -1.29 7.95 0.99
N LEU A 34 -0.18 7.22 1.04
CA LEU A 34 0.30 6.57 2.25
C LEU A 34 1.65 7.15 2.69
N GLY A 35 1.87 7.10 4.00
CA GLY A 35 3.11 7.58 4.63
C GLY A 35 4.27 6.58 4.56
N PRO A 36 5.41 6.90 5.20
CA PRO A 36 6.59 6.05 5.19
C PRO A 36 6.33 4.70 5.86
N GLY A 37 6.83 3.62 5.27
CA GLY A 37 6.66 2.24 5.74
C GLY A 37 5.36 1.57 5.30
N ALA A 38 4.44 2.32 4.69
CA ALA A 38 3.22 1.76 4.13
C ALA A 38 3.47 1.01 2.81
N ASP A 39 4.56 1.33 2.10
CA ASP A 39 5.05 0.64 0.93
C ASP A 39 5.31 -0.85 1.18
N VAL A 40 5.87 -1.17 2.34
CA VAL A 40 6.07 -2.56 2.80
C VAL A 40 4.74 -3.21 3.17
N GLN A 41 3.84 -2.43 3.79
CA GLN A 41 2.55 -2.95 4.27
C GLN A 41 1.57 -3.27 3.14
N VAL A 42 1.63 -2.55 2.01
CA VAL A 42 0.78 -2.81 0.83
C VAL A 42 1.48 -3.58 -0.27
N ALA A 43 2.70 -4.06 -0.03
CA ALA A 43 3.51 -4.77 -1.02
C ALA A 43 2.78 -5.97 -1.61
N ASN A 44 2.04 -6.72 -0.78
CA ASN A 44 1.27 -7.88 -1.23
C ASN A 44 0.12 -7.44 -2.15
N ALA A 45 -0.63 -6.41 -1.77
CA ALA A 45 -1.69 -5.83 -2.60
C ALA A 45 -1.19 -5.30 -3.96
N VAL A 46 0.03 -4.74 -4.01
CA VAL A 46 0.68 -4.30 -5.25
C VAL A 46 1.11 -5.50 -6.11
N VAL A 47 1.76 -6.50 -5.51
CA VAL A 47 2.15 -7.74 -6.21
C VAL A 47 0.94 -8.47 -6.79
N ASP A 48 -0.19 -8.43 -6.09
CA ASP A 48 -1.45 -9.01 -6.58
C ASP A 48 -2.16 -8.18 -7.65
N GLY A 49 -1.63 -7.00 -7.98
CA GLY A 49 -2.18 -6.09 -8.97
C GLY A 49 -3.50 -5.45 -8.51
N LEU A 50 -3.76 -5.41 -7.20
CA LEU A 50 -4.91 -4.68 -6.62
C LEU A 50 -4.60 -3.19 -6.55
N LEU A 51 -3.34 -2.86 -6.25
CA LEU A 51 -2.82 -1.50 -6.19
C LEU A 51 -1.69 -1.31 -7.20
N GLU A 52 -1.62 -0.12 -7.77
CA GLU A 52 -0.55 0.29 -8.68
C GLU A 52 0.18 1.50 -8.08
N ASP A 53 1.48 1.37 -7.84
CA ASP A 53 2.31 2.49 -7.42
C ASP A 53 2.56 3.44 -8.59
N LYS A 54 2.09 4.68 -8.48
CA LYS A 54 2.30 5.70 -9.52
C LYS A 54 3.62 6.44 -9.37
N LYS A 55 4.40 6.16 -8.32
CA LYS A 55 5.72 6.77 -8.06
C LYS A 55 5.69 8.30 -8.18
N VAL A 56 4.59 8.89 -7.69
CA VAL A 56 4.42 10.33 -7.73
C VAL A 56 5.50 10.96 -6.84
N PRO A 57 6.27 11.93 -7.34
CA PRO A 57 7.25 12.64 -6.53
C PRO A 57 6.56 13.31 -5.34
N GLY A 58 7.03 13.00 -4.14
CA GLY A 58 6.46 13.49 -2.90
C GLY A 58 7.51 14.15 -2.01
N MET A 59 7.17 14.32 -0.73
CA MET A 59 8.15 14.76 0.26
C MET A 59 9.23 13.70 0.43
N ASN A 60 10.48 14.13 0.57
CA ASN A 60 11.61 13.26 0.88
C ASN A 60 12.19 13.59 2.25
N PHE A 61 12.72 12.57 2.91
CA PHE A 61 13.57 12.68 4.07
C PHE A 61 15.02 12.56 3.63
N ASP A 62 15.74 13.68 3.68
CA ASP A 62 17.14 13.76 3.31
C ASP A 62 18.02 13.57 4.55
N VAL A 63 18.83 12.52 4.53
CA VAL A 63 19.83 12.24 5.56
C VAL A 63 21.19 12.65 5.01
N LYS A 64 21.76 13.71 5.59
CA LYS A 64 23.12 14.19 5.28
C LYS A 64 24.00 14.08 6.53
N SER A 65 25.17 13.49 6.37
CA SER A 65 26.20 13.41 7.41
C SER A 65 27.49 14.04 6.90
N HIS A 66 28.15 14.79 7.77
CA HIS A 66 29.41 15.48 7.48
C HIS A 66 30.49 15.01 8.45
N ASP A 67 31.75 15.00 8.01
CA ASP A 67 32.90 14.76 8.86
C ASP A 67 33.23 15.98 9.74
N ALA A 68 34.25 15.84 10.59
CA ALA A 68 34.74 16.91 11.45
C ALA A 68 35.29 18.13 10.67
N PHE A 69 35.53 17.99 9.37
CA PHE A 69 36.02 19.03 8.46
C PHE A 69 34.91 19.56 7.54
N GLY A 70 33.64 19.20 7.78
CA GLY A 70 32.49 19.65 7.02
C GLY A 70 32.31 19.00 5.64
N ARG A 71 33.03 17.91 5.34
CA ARG A 71 32.87 17.16 4.08
C ARG A 71 31.73 16.16 4.20
N GLU A 72 30.86 16.11 3.19
CA GLU A 72 29.76 15.16 3.14
C GLU A 72 30.28 13.72 3.06
N ILE A 73 29.99 12.91 4.08
CA ILE A 73 30.35 11.47 4.13
C ILE A 73 29.18 10.63 3.61
N PHE A 74 27.95 11.09 3.84
CA PHE A 74 26.75 10.34 3.52
C PHE A 74 25.64 11.30 3.12
N SER A 75 24.98 10.99 2.02
CA SER A 75 23.77 11.66 1.58
C SER A 75 22.83 10.64 0.96
N ARG A 76 21.62 10.53 1.52
CA ARG A 76 20.54 9.73 0.96
C ARG A 76 19.21 10.44 1.13
N SER A 77 18.37 10.30 0.10
CA SER A 77 17.00 10.82 0.07
C SER A 77 16.04 9.65 0.10
N PHE A 78 15.07 9.68 1.01
CA PHE A 78 14.06 8.64 1.16
C PHE A 78 12.66 9.22 0.90
N PRO A 79 11.84 8.63 0.03
CA PRO A 79 10.47 9.09 -0.15
C PRO A 79 9.66 8.88 1.15
N LEU A 80 8.93 9.92 1.55
CA LEU A 80 8.02 9.91 2.70
C LEU A 80 6.55 9.74 2.29
N THR A 81 6.26 9.78 1.00
CA THR A 81 4.89 9.75 0.49
C THR A 81 4.82 8.82 -0.70
N PHE A 82 3.88 7.88 -0.65
CA PHE A 82 3.67 6.88 -1.68
C PHE A 82 2.23 6.95 -2.18
N THR A 83 2.07 7.12 -3.49
CA THR A 83 0.76 7.28 -4.12
C THR A 83 0.38 6.01 -4.87
N TYR A 84 -0.69 5.36 -4.44
CA TYR A 84 -1.19 4.13 -5.04
C TYR A 84 -2.56 4.36 -5.68
N TRP A 85 -2.77 3.73 -6.82
CA TRP A 85 -4.06 3.71 -7.49
C TRP A 85 -4.68 2.33 -7.36
N VAL A 86 -5.98 2.29 -7.09
CA VAL A 86 -6.76 1.07 -7.07
C VAL A 86 -7.05 0.68 -8.52
N THR A 87 -6.55 -0.49 -8.93
CA THR A 87 -6.80 -1.02 -10.28
C THR A 87 -8.27 -1.45 -10.40
N GLU A 88 -8.74 -1.73 -11.61
CA GLU A 88 -10.09 -2.30 -11.80
C GLU A 88 -10.24 -3.62 -11.03
N LYS A 89 -9.22 -4.49 -11.09
CA LYS A 89 -9.14 -5.73 -10.30
C LYS A 89 -9.19 -5.46 -8.80
N GLY A 90 -8.50 -4.43 -8.33
CA GLY A 90 -8.51 -3.99 -6.94
C GLY A 90 -9.88 -3.53 -6.48
N ALA A 91 -10.58 -2.75 -7.30
CA ALA A 91 -11.91 -2.27 -6.97
C ALA A 91 -12.95 -3.38 -6.95
N ASP A 92 -12.89 -4.32 -7.90
CA ASP A 92 -13.75 -5.50 -7.89
C ASP A 92 -13.49 -6.35 -6.64
N PHE A 93 -12.23 -6.56 -6.27
CA PHE A 93 -11.86 -7.25 -5.04
C PHE A 93 -12.40 -6.54 -3.79
N ILE A 94 -12.21 -5.22 -3.69
CA ILE A 94 -12.67 -4.41 -2.55
C ILE A 94 -14.20 -4.42 -2.46
N ARG A 95 -14.91 -4.43 -3.59
CA ARG A 95 -16.37 -4.54 -3.63
C ARG A 95 -16.83 -5.90 -3.10
N ARG A 96 -16.25 -6.99 -3.59
CA ARG A 96 -16.57 -8.35 -3.08
C ARG A 96 -16.16 -8.51 -1.61
N PHE A 97 -15.08 -7.85 -1.17
CA PHE A 97 -14.67 -7.78 0.23
C PHE A 97 -15.69 -7.04 1.12
N SER A 98 -16.28 -5.96 0.61
CA SER A 98 -17.33 -5.17 1.27
C SER A 98 -18.65 -5.91 1.38
N ASP A 99 -19.07 -6.52 0.28
CA ASP A 99 -20.39 -7.13 0.15
C ASP A 99 -20.45 -8.50 0.86
N GLY A 100 -19.29 -9.04 1.28
CA GLY A 100 -19.17 -10.39 1.81
C GLY A 100 -19.50 -11.46 0.77
N ASP A 101 -19.59 -11.06 -0.51
CA ASP A 101 -20.05 -11.90 -1.60
C ASP A 101 -18.92 -12.78 -2.11
N ASP A 102 -19.25 -14.06 -2.36
CA ASP A 102 -18.34 -15.08 -2.82
C ASP A 102 -17.55 -14.59 -4.06
N LEU A 103 -16.22 -14.54 -3.93
CA LEU A 103 -15.31 -14.39 -5.07
C LEU A 103 -15.33 -15.68 -5.89
N ALA A 104 -16.39 -15.88 -6.69
CA ALA A 104 -16.48 -16.90 -7.72
C ALA A 104 -15.62 -16.56 -8.94
#